data_AF-A0A950CJJ0-F1
#
_entry.id   AF-A0A950CJJ0-F1
#
_cell.length_a   1.000
_cell.length_b   1.000
_cell.length_c   1.000
_cell.angle_alpha   90.00
_cell.angle_beta   90.00
_cell.angle_gamma   90.00
#
_symmetry.space_group_name_H-M   'P 1'
#
loop_
_entity.id
_entity.type
_entity.pdbx_description
1 polymer ?
#
loop_
_entity_poly.entity_id
_entity_poly.type
_entity_poly.pdbx_seq_one_letter_code
_entity_poly.pdbx_strand_id
1 'polypeptide(L)'
;MRRLPLRIIRSPPARSAPVFVSKPSQPQLNLPPRPPPAPLVTLENSDDAKVNAQRLLDQAILKMTHINRAELMASAASTYQQANELINAAQRALADQDYMAASSLAEKASTLTSQLPAQK
;
A
#
# COMPACT_ATOMS: atom_id res chain seq x y z
N MET A 1 -23.72 11.97 58.16
CA MET A 1 -22.64 12.77 57.52
C MET A 1 -22.90 12.85 56.02
N ARG A 2 -22.58 13.99 55.37
CA ARG A 2 -22.45 14.25 53.89
C ARG A 2 -23.48 13.56 52.96
N ARG A 3 -24.57 14.26 52.59
CA ARG A 3 -24.78 15.01 51.31
C ARG A 3 -24.94 14.08 50.08
N LEU A 4 -26.15 13.92 49.51
CA LEU A 4 -26.85 14.82 48.55
C LEU A 4 -26.20 14.82 47.14
N PRO A 5 -26.94 15.01 46.00
CA PRO A 5 -28.33 15.50 45.90
C PRO A 5 -29.27 14.72 44.94
N LEU A 6 -30.52 15.22 44.89
CA LEU A 6 -31.60 14.85 43.96
C LEU A 6 -31.22 15.00 42.47
N ARG A 7 -31.87 14.21 41.61
CA ARG A 7 -32.19 14.64 40.24
C ARG A 7 -33.60 14.19 39.86
N ILE A 8 -34.36 15.11 39.25
CA ILE A 8 -35.82 15.06 39.20
C ILE A 8 -36.30 15.36 37.77
N ILE A 9 -37.21 14.51 37.27
CA ILE A 9 -38.16 14.71 36.16
C ILE A 9 -37.58 15.03 34.76
N ARG A 10 -37.90 14.18 33.76
CA ARG A 10 -38.75 14.50 32.58
C ARG A 10 -38.78 13.32 31.60
N SER A 11 -39.98 12.79 31.35
CA SER A 11 -40.30 11.68 30.43
C SER A 11 -41.71 11.90 29.86
N PRO A 12 -42.14 11.11 28.85
CA PRO A 12 -41.39 10.45 27.77
C PRO A 12 -41.58 11.34 26.51
N PRO A 13 -42.24 10.99 25.37
CA PRO A 13 -42.55 9.71 24.69
C PRO A 13 -41.39 9.34 23.70
N ALA A 14 -41.47 8.41 22.73
CA ALA A 14 -42.53 7.50 22.28
C ALA A 14 -41.95 6.17 21.74
N ARG A 15 -42.85 5.22 21.45
CA ARG A 15 -42.68 4.06 20.54
C ARG A 15 -41.90 2.84 21.06
N SER A 16 -42.54 2.12 21.98
CA SER A 16 -42.23 0.72 22.30
C SER A 16 -42.94 -0.24 21.34
N ALA A 17 -42.19 -1.07 20.61
CA ALA A 17 -42.61 -2.38 20.08
C ALA A 17 -41.43 -3.03 19.30
N PRO A 18 -41.33 -4.37 19.24
CA PRO A 18 -41.43 -5.31 20.35
C PRO A 18 -40.14 -6.16 20.49
N VAL A 19 -40.02 -6.91 21.60
CA VAL A 19 -38.91 -7.85 21.81
C VAL A 19 -39.05 -9.06 20.89
N PHE A 20 -37.97 -9.46 20.21
CA PHE A 20 -37.84 -10.82 19.68
C PHE A 20 -36.53 -11.45 20.15
N VAL A 21 -36.66 -12.60 20.81
CA VAL A 21 -35.56 -13.41 21.34
C VAL A 21 -34.89 -14.16 20.20
N SER A 22 -33.56 -14.04 20.06
CA SER A 22 -32.78 -14.83 19.10
C SER A 22 -31.41 -15.22 19.64
N LYS A 23 -31.36 -16.41 20.26
CA LYS A 23 -30.25 -17.41 20.35
C LYS A 23 -28.85 -16.98 20.87
N PRO A 24 -28.10 -17.92 21.47
CA PRO A 24 -26.81 -17.63 22.08
C PRO A 24 -25.75 -17.28 21.03
N SER A 25 -24.83 -16.40 21.42
CA SER A 25 -23.70 -15.95 20.60
C SER A 25 -22.80 -17.13 20.20
N GLN A 26 -22.84 -17.53 18.94
CA GLN A 26 -21.71 -18.23 18.34
C GLN A 26 -20.53 -17.26 18.26
N PRO A 27 -19.28 -17.71 18.49
CA PRO A 27 -18.11 -16.89 18.22
C PRO A 27 -18.02 -16.67 16.72
N GLN A 28 -18.30 -15.45 16.26
CA GLN A 28 -17.97 -15.07 14.89
C GLN A 28 -16.45 -15.09 14.75
N LEU A 29 -15.93 -16.12 14.07
CA LEU A 29 -14.57 -16.11 13.56
C LEU A 29 -14.42 -14.87 12.68
N ASN A 30 -13.63 -13.93 13.16
CA ASN A 30 -13.43 -12.62 12.55
C ASN A 30 -12.52 -12.78 11.32
N LEU A 31 -13.08 -13.34 10.26
CA LEU A 31 -12.39 -13.55 8.99
C LEU A 31 -11.97 -12.17 8.43
N PRO A 32 -10.70 -11.99 8.04
CA PRO A 32 -10.23 -10.72 7.50
C PRO A 32 -10.97 -10.37 6.20
N PRO A 33 -11.03 -9.08 5.83
CA PRO A 33 -11.72 -8.66 4.60
C PRO A 33 -11.16 -9.41 3.40
N ARG A 34 -12.08 -10.06 2.65
CA ARG A 34 -11.77 -10.80 1.43
C ARG A 34 -11.06 -9.86 0.45
N PRO A 35 -9.83 -10.14 0.00
CA PRO A 35 -9.20 -9.33 -1.03
C PRO A 35 -10.06 -9.34 -2.30
N PRO A 36 -10.03 -8.27 -3.12
CA PRO A 36 -10.72 -8.26 -4.39
C PRO A 36 -10.25 -9.45 -5.25
N PRO A 37 -11.11 -9.97 -6.16
CA PRO A 37 -10.70 -11.04 -7.06
C PRO A 37 -9.45 -10.56 -7.81
N ALA A 38 -8.34 -11.29 -7.65
CA ALA A 38 -7.14 -11.03 -8.43
C ALA A 38 -7.52 -11.12 -9.92
N PRO A 39 -7.04 -10.20 -10.78
CA PRO A 39 -7.28 -10.32 -12.21
C PRO A 39 -6.79 -11.70 -12.67
N LEU A 40 -7.55 -12.34 -13.55
CA LEU A 40 -7.22 -13.66 -14.05
C LEU A 40 -5.95 -13.55 -14.90
N VAL A 41 -4.79 -13.78 -14.29
CA VAL A 41 -3.49 -13.69 -14.97
C VAL A 41 -3.36 -14.85 -15.95
N THR A 42 -3.82 -14.62 -17.19
CA THR A 42 -3.37 -15.40 -18.34
C THR A 42 -1.86 -15.26 -18.47
N LEU A 43 -1.20 -16.36 -18.85
CA LEU A 43 0.27 -16.43 -18.89
C LEU A 43 0.89 -15.35 -19.78
N GLU A 44 0.21 -15.00 -20.88
CA GLU A 44 0.47 -13.86 -21.77
C GLU A 44 0.73 -12.55 -21.01
N ASN A 45 -0.10 -12.25 -20.01
CA ASN A 45 -0.02 -11.04 -19.20
C ASN A 45 1.21 -11.00 -18.28
N SER A 46 1.89 -12.14 -18.09
CA SER A 46 3.12 -12.26 -17.28
C SER A 46 4.37 -11.89 -18.08
N ASP A 47 4.41 -12.22 -19.38
CA ASP A 47 5.48 -11.78 -20.27
C ASP A 47 5.41 -10.26 -20.52
N ASP A 48 4.22 -9.70 -20.72
CA ASP A 48 4.04 -8.24 -20.79
C ASP A 48 4.46 -7.55 -19.47
N ALA A 49 4.09 -8.11 -18.32
CA ALA A 49 4.50 -7.59 -17.02
C ALA A 49 6.02 -7.65 -16.83
N LYS A 50 6.66 -8.75 -17.24
CA LYS A 50 8.12 -8.92 -17.22
C LYS A 50 8.82 -7.91 -18.13
N VAL A 51 8.38 -7.76 -19.38
CA VAL A 51 8.95 -6.80 -20.34
C VAL A 51 8.77 -5.37 -19.84
N ASN A 52 7.60 -5.03 -19.30
CA ASN A 52 7.35 -3.69 -18.76
C ASN A 52 8.17 -3.42 -17.49
N ALA A 53 8.24 -4.39 -16.56
CA ALA A 53 9.06 -4.30 -15.35
C ALA A 53 10.54 -4.11 -15.70
N GLN A 54 11.09 -4.94 -16.60
CA GLN A 54 12.47 -4.83 -17.09
C GLN A 54 12.73 -3.43 -17.67
N ARG A 55 11.88 -2.98 -18.61
CA ARG A 55 11.99 -1.65 -19.24
C ARG A 55 11.97 -0.51 -18.24
N LEU A 56 11.07 -0.55 -17.25
CA LEU A 56 10.96 0.48 -16.20
C LEU A 56 12.17 0.47 -15.27
N LEU A 57 12.70 -0.71 -14.96
CA LEU A 57 13.84 -0.91 -14.10
C LEU A 57 15.12 -0.41 -14.78
N ASP A 58 15.36 -0.77 -16.05
CA ASP A 58 16.44 -0.22 -16.88
C ASP A 58 16.35 1.32 -17.00
N GLN A 59 15.16 1.88 -17.23
CA GLN A 59 14.96 3.34 -17.25
C GLN A 59 15.26 4.00 -15.89
N ALA A 60 14.89 3.37 -14.78
CA ALA A 60 15.17 3.87 -13.43
C ALA A 60 16.67 3.81 -13.11
N ILE A 61 17.36 2.72 -13.47
CA ILE A 61 18.82 2.58 -13.35
C ILE A 61 19.53 3.66 -14.13
N LEU A 62 19.21 3.84 -15.42
CA LEU A 62 19.84 4.84 -16.27
C LEU A 62 19.69 6.25 -15.67
N LYS A 63 18.47 6.64 -15.27
CA LYS A 63 18.24 7.90 -14.54
C LYS A 63 19.12 8.01 -13.28
N MET A 64 19.22 6.96 -12.49
CA MET A 64 20.06 6.95 -11.28
C MET A 64 21.56 7.02 -11.53
N THR A 65 22.05 6.53 -12.67
CA THR A 65 23.45 6.70 -13.07
C THR A 65 23.79 8.12 -13.52
N HIS A 66 22.80 8.90 -13.99
CA HIS A 66 22.97 10.31 -14.34
C HIS A 66 22.82 11.27 -13.15
N ILE A 67 22.36 10.79 -11.99
CA ILE A 67 22.23 11.62 -10.77
C ILE A 67 23.57 11.62 -10.03
N ASN A 68 24.24 12.77 -10.01
CA ASN A 68 25.45 12.94 -9.22
C ASN A 68 25.12 12.93 -7.72
N ARG A 69 25.49 11.85 -7.03
CA ARG A 69 25.21 11.68 -5.60
C ARG A 69 25.86 12.74 -4.71
N ALA A 70 26.96 13.36 -5.17
CA ALA A 70 27.64 14.43 -4.43
C ALA A 70 26.88 15.77 -4.46
N GLU A 71 25.95 15.95 -5.41
CA GLU A 71 25.16 17.18 -5.59
C GLU A 71 23.70 17.02 -5.13
N LEU A 72 23.34 15.83 -4.64
CA LEU A 72 22.04 15.61 -3.99
C LEU A 72 21.97 16.39 -2.68
N MET A 73 21.03 17.33 -2.59
CA MET A 73 20.61 17.92 -1.32
C MET A 73 20.16 16.82 -0.35
N ALA A 74 20.35 17.03 0.96
CA ALA A 74 20.02 16.04 1.98
C ALA A 74 18.56 15.52 1.91
N SER A 75 17.62 16.37 1.46
CA SER A 75 16.23 16.00 1.19
C SER A 75 16.07 15.00 0.03
N ALA A 76 16.88 15.11 -1.02
CA ALA A 76 16.86 14.22 -2.18
C ALA A 76 17.70 12.94 -1.97
N ALA A 77 18.66 12.95 -1.05
CA ALA A 77 19.47 11.78 -0.70
C ALA A 77 18.63 10.59 -0.17
N SER A 78 17.61 10.87 0.65
CA SER A 78 16.66 9.85 1.14
C SER A 78 15.84 9.24 -0.01
N THR A 79 15.30 10.08 -0.91
CA THR A 79 14.58 9.63 -2.10
C THR A 79 15.46 8.80 -3.03
N TYR A 80 16.73 9.15 -3.20
CA TYR A 80 17.71 8.35 -3.96
C TYR A 80 17.94 6.98 -3.30
N GLN A 81 18.09 6.92 -1.97
CA GLN A 81 18.26 5.65 -1.26
C GLN A 81 17.03 4.75 -1.42
N GLN A 82 15.82 5.28 -1.21
CA GLN A 82 14.57 4.52 -1.41
C GLN A 82 14.39 4.04 -2.85
N ALA A 83 14.72 4.88 -3.84
CA ALA A 83 14.72 4.47 -5.24
C ALA A 83 15.71 3.31 -5.50
N ASN A 84 16.92 3.38 -4.93
CA ASN A 84 17.91 2.30 -5.02
C ASN A 84 17.39 1.00 -4.40
N GLU A 85 16.78 1.06 -3.22
CA GLU A 85 16.20 -0.10 -2.55
C GLU A 85 15.08 -0.75 -3.37
N LEU A 86 14.19 0.06 -3.95
CA LEU A 86 13.13 -0.42 -4.83
C LEU A 86 13.66 -1.06 -6.12
N ILE A 87 14.73 -0.52 -6.73
CA ILE A 87 15.40 -1.14 -7.89
C ILE A 87 15.96 -2.51 -7.49
N ASN A 88 16.70 -2.60 -6.38
CA ASN A 88 17.25 -3.86 -5.89
C ASN A 88 16.15 -4.89 -5.56
N ALA A 89 15.04 -4.45 -4.98
CA ALA A 89 13.89 -5.30 -4.71
C ALA A 89 13.20 -5.77 -6.01
N ALA A 90 13.05 -4.89 -7.00
CA ALA A 90 12.50 -5.23 -8.31
C ALA A 90 13.38 -6.25 -9.06
N GLN A 91 14.71 -6.12 -8.99
CA GLN A 91 15.65 -7.08 -9.59
C GLN A 91 15.53 -8.47 -8.95
N ARG A 92 15.38 -8.53 -7.61
CA ARG A 92 15.13 -9.80 -6.91
C ARG A 92 13.80 -10.41 -7.33
N ALA A 93 12.73 -9.63 -7.36
CA ALA A 93 11.42 -10.09 -7.84
C ALA A 93 11.46 -10.61 -9.29
N LEU A 94 12.23 -9.99 -10.20
CA LEU A 94 12.47 -10.53 -11.55
C LEU A 94 13.20 -11.88 -11.53
N ALA A 95 14.20 -12.05 -10.66
CA ALA A 95 14.94 -13.30 -10.51
C ALA A 95 14.09 -14.42 -9.89
N ASP A 96 13.24 -14.07 -8.93
CA ASP A 96 12.25 -14.94 -8.27
C ASP A 96 11.01 -15.20 -9.15
N GLN A 97 10.97 -14.65 -10.37
CA GLN A 97 9.86 -14.72 -11.35
C GLN A 97 8.54 -14.07 -10.89
N ASP A 98 8.56 -13.26 -9.82
CA ASP A 98 7.45 -12.41 -9.39
C ASP A 98 7.40 -11.12 -10.23
N TYR A 99 6.96 -11.26 -11.48
CA TYR A 99 6.87 -10.15 -12.43
C TYR A 99 5.84 -9.08 -12.01
N MET A 100 4.84 -9.44 -11.19
CA MET A 100 3.85 -8.50 -10.63
C MET A 100 4.47 -7.58 -9.58
N ALA A 101 5.20 -8.15 -8.62
CA ALA A 101 5.94 -7.37 -7.64
C ALA A 101 7.05 -6.55 -8.33
N ALA A 102 7.80 -7.16 -9.26
CA ALA A 102 8.83 -6.48 -10.03
C ALA A 102 8.31 -5.24 -10.77
N SER A 103 7.18 -5.35 -11.48
CA SER A 103 6.55 -4.22 -12.18
C SER A 103 6.15 -3.12 -11.19
N SER A 104 5.45 -3.50 -10.10
CA SER A 104 4.99 -2.55 -9.08
C SER A 104 6.14 -1.81 -8.37
N LEU A 105 7.27 -2.49 -8.14
CA LEU A 105 8.47 -1.93 -7.54
C LEU A 105 9.23 -1.03 -8.54
N ALA A 106 9.34 -1.45 -9.80
CA ALA A 106 9.96 -0.67 -10.87
C ALA A 106 9.17 0.61 -11.21
N GLU A 107 7.83 0.58 -11.18
CA GLU A 107 6.99 1.77 -11.32
C GLU A 107 7.22 2.78 -10.18
N LYS A 108 7.30 2.30 -8.93
CA LYS A 108 7.61 3.14 -7.76
C LYS A 108 9.01 3.73 -7.87
N ALA A 109 10.02 2.93 -8.25
CA ALA A 109 11.37 3.41 -8.49
C ALA A 109 11.42 4.46 -9.62
N SER A 110 10.76 4.21 -10.75
CA SER A 110 10.66 5.17 -11.87
C SER A 110 9.97 6.47 -11.45
N THR A 111 8.98 6.39 -10.56
CA THR A 111 8.32 7.57 -9.98
C THR A 111 9.26 8.37 -9.09
N LEU A 112 9.92 7.73 -8.11
CA LEU A 112 10.87 8.40 -7.21
C LEU A 112 12.07 9.00 -7.96
N THR A 113 12.62 8.26 -8.93
CA THR A 113 13.74 8.76 -9.76
C THR A 113 13.35 9.92 -10.65
N SER A 114 12.07 10.05 -11.01
CA SER A 114 11.56 11.22 -11.75
C SER A 114 11.29 12.44 -10.85
N GLN A 115 11.30 12.27 -9.52
CA GLN A 115 11.26 13.36 -8.54
C GLN A 115 12.65 13.85 -8.13
N LEU A 116 13.71 13.11 -8.48
CA LEU A 116 15.09 13.52 -8.24
C LEU A 116 15.53 14.53 -9.32
N PRO A 117 16.38 15.51 -8.97
CA PRO A 117 16.95 16.42 -9.95
C PRO A 117 17.88 15.63 -10.89
N ALA A 118 17.44 15.45 -12.14
CA ALA A 118 18.31 14.97 -13.20
C ALA A 118 19.29 16.08 -13.59
N GLN A 119 20.58 15.76 -13.65
CA GLN A 119 21.57 16.66 -14.24
C GLN A 119 21.26 16.86 -15.73
N LYS A 120 21.37 18.10 -16.22
CA LYS A 120 20.99 18.53 -17.57
C LYS A 120 22.21 18.75 -18.46
#